data_AF-A0A2C9W102-F1
#
_entry.id   AF-A0A2C9W102-F1
#
_cell.length_a   1.000
_cell.length_b   1.000
_cell.length_c   1.000
_cell.angle_alpha   90.00
_cell.angle_beta   90.00
_cell.angle_gamma   90.00
#
_symmetry.space_group_name_H-M   'P 1'
#
loop_
_entity.id
_entity.type
_entity.pdbx_description
1 polymer ?
#
loop_
_entity_poly.entity_id
_entity_poly.type
_entity_poly.pdbx_seq_one_letter_code
_entity_poly.pdbx_strand_id
1 'polypeptide(L)'
;MLVLYVVFFEFSRTAYDVSLVDDHWPQDIFDIVSGNTSQSWERLDAGGILSHSFELEGKVKGLFYGSPAVITFRIPTKSALQEAYSTPILPLDVLAERPPEKKFEWVSFLLIFLEI
;
A
#
# COMPACT_ATOMS: atom_id res chain seq x y z
N MET A 1 13.83 0.93 -1.05
CA MET A 1 12.62 0.71 -1.86
C MET A 1 11.53 1.59 -1.30
N LEU A 2 10.89 2.41 -2.13
CA LEU A 2 9.75 3.21 -1.72
C LEU A 2 8.48 2.45 -2.09
N VAL A 3 7.60 2.22 -1.12
CA VAL A 3 6.27 1.66 -1.33
C VAL A 3 5.28 2.80 -1.24
N LEU A 4 4.49 2.99 -2.29
CA LEU A 4 3.45 4.02 -2.34
C LEU A 4 2.09 3.36 -2.55
N TYR A 5 1.20 3.56 -1.60
CA TYR A 5 -0.22 3.23 -1.70
C TYR A 5 -1.00 4.47 -2.10
N VAL A 6 -1.80 4.34 -3.15
CA VAL A 6 -2.79 5.34 -3.55
C VAL A 6 -4.18 4.73 -3.43
N VAL A 7 -5.03 5.35 -2.62
CA VAL A 7 -6.42 4.95 -2.42
C VAL A 7 -7.31 5.95 -3.14
N PHE A 8 -8.05 5.46 -4.13
CA PHE A 8 -9.04 6.26 -4.85
C PHE A 8 -10.45 5.76 -4.54
N PHE A 9 -11.33 6.70 -4.17
CA PHE A 9 -12.74 6.39 -3.88
C PHE A 9 -13.64 6.91 -4.99
N GLU A 10 -14.17 6.00 -5.79
CA GLU A 10 -14.99 6.32 -6.97
C GLU A 10 -16.44 6.72 -6.65
N PHE A 11 -16.85 6.60 -5.38
CA PHE A 11 -18.21 6.92 -4.98
C PHE A 11 -18.47 8.42 -4.90
N SER A 12 -19.73 8.78 -5.14
CA SER A 12 -20.28 10.12 -4.90
C SER A 12 -20.49 10.47 -3.41
N ARG A 13 -19.98 9.64 -2.49
CA ARG A 13 -20.18 9.77 -1.04
C ARG A 13 -18.83 9.84 -0.32
N THR A 14 -18.85 10.34 0.92
CA THR A 14 -17.69 10.35 1.81
C THR A 14 -17.56 9.00 2.52
N ALA A 15 -16.35 8.44 2.53
CA ALA A 15 -15.97 7.33 3.39
C ALA A 15 -15.38 7.87 4.70
N TYR A 16 -15.59 7.16 5.80
CA TYR A 16 -15.12 7.51 7.13
C TYR A 16 -14.32 6.38 7.75
N ASP A 17 -13.51 6.70 8.76
CA ASP A 17 -12.68 5.74 9.49
C ASP A 17 -11.85 4.88 8.52
N VAL A 18 -11.18 5.52 7.56
CA VAL A 18 -10.40 4.83 6.53
C VAL A 18 -9.08 4.41 7.14
N SER A 19 -8.74 3.13 7.08
CA SER A 19 -7.44 2.63 7.52
C SER A 19 -6.82 1.69 6.51
N LEU A 20 -5.54 1.90 6.24
CA LEU A 20 -4.67 1.06 5.44
C LEU A 20 -3.75 0.29 6.38
N VAL A 21 -3.67 -1.03 6.21
CA VAL A 21 -2.76 -1.89 6.95
C VAL A 21 -2.04 -2.82 5.98
N ASP A 22 -0.72 -2.83 6.08
CA ASP A 22 0.16 -3.72 5.34
C ASP A 22 1.15 -4.41 6.30
N ASP A 23 0.80 -5.61 6.75
CA ASP A 23 1.57 -6.41 7.70
C ASP A 23 2.37 -7.54 7.02
N HIS A 24 2.40 -7.56 5.70
CA HIS A 24 2.99 -8.65 4.92
C HIS A 24 4.47 -8.41 4.56
N TRP A 25 5.16 -7.50 5.27
CA TRP A 25 6.59 -7.23 5.10
C TRP A 25 7.42 -7.97 6.15
N PRO A 26 8.00 -9.15 5.83
CA PRO A 26 8.80 -9.92 6.77
C PRO A 26 10.08 -9.18 7.17
N GLN A 27 10.29 -9.01 8.49
CA GLN A 27 11.44 -8.30 9.06
C GLN A 27 12.79 -9.01 8.84
N ASP A 28 12.76 -10.30 8.53
CA ASP A 28 13.94 -11.09 8.15
C ASP A 28 14.43 -10.76 6.73
N ILE A 29 13.56 -10.22 5.87
CA ILE A 29 13.89 -9.85 4.48
C ILE A 29 14.03 -8.33 4.33
N PHE A 30 13.20 -7.55 5.03
CA PHE A 30 13.15 -6.09 4.91
C PHE A 30 13.27 -5.39 6.27
N ASP A 31 13.95 -4.24 6.28
CA ASP A 31 13.84 -3.25 7.35
C ASP A 31 12.95 -2.09 6.90
N ILE A 32 12.11 -1.60 7.80
CA ILE A 32 11.39 -0.34 7.60
C ILE A 32 12.34 0.79 8.01
N VAL A 33 12.81 1.57 7.04
CA VAL A 33 13.76 2.66 7.28
C VAL A 33 13.08 4.02 7.49
N SER A 34 11.85 4.18 6.97
CA SER A 34 11.07 5.41 7.13
C SER A 34 9.57 5.15 6.97
N GLY A 35 8.75 5.84 7.76
CA GLY A 35 7.30 5.71 7.75
C GLY A 35 6.78 4.47 8.50
N ASN A 36 5.46 4.25 8.41
CA ASN A 36 4.77 3.09 8.99
C ASN A 36 4.11 2.29 7.87
N THR A 37 3.91 0.99 8.06
CA THR A 37 3.17 0.17 7.09
C THR A 37 1.65 0.27 7.27
N SER A 38 1.20 1.00 8.29
CA SER A 38 -0.20 1.30 8.55
C SER A 38 -0.45 2.80 8.60
N GLN A 39 -1.60 3.24 8.10
CA GLN A 39 -2.04 4.63 8.15
C GLN A 39 -3.57 4.71 8.32
N SER A 40 -4.05 5.76 9.00
CA SER A 40 -5.49 5.98 9.17
C SER A 40 -5.86 7.42 8.89
N TRP A 41 -7.05 7.60 8.33
CA TRP A 41 -7.63 8.88 7.96
C TRP A 41 -9.06 8.96 8.45
N GLU A 42 -9.44 10.11 8.99
CA GLU A 42 -10.80 10.32 9.51
C GLU A 42 -11.86 10.23 8.41
N ARG A 43 -11.53 10.70 7.20
CA ARG A 43 -12.45 10.74 6.07
C ARG A 43 -11.74 10.74 4.72
N LEU A 44 -12.47 10.28 3.71
CA LEU A 44 -12.14 10.42 2.30
C LEU A 44 -13.39 10.92 1.57
N ASP A 45 -13.32 12.16 1.06
CA ASP A 45 -14.42 12.77 0.34
C ASP A 45 -14.68 12.09 -1.01
N ALA A 46 -15.88 12.30 -1.55
CA ALA A 46 -16.31 11.75 -2.83
C ALA A 46 -15.34 12.13 -3.97
N GLY A 47 -14.83 11.14 -4.71
CA GLY A 47 -13.82 11.35 -5.76
C GLY A 47 -12.45 11.78 -5.22
N GLY A 48 -12.24 11.71 -3.91
CA GLY A 48 -10.98 12.05 -3.27
C GLY A 48 -9.91 10.96 -3.44
N ILE A 49 -8.67 11.37 -3.20
CA ILE A 49 -7.49 10.51 -3.25
C ILE A 49 -6.77 10.63 -1.92
N LEU A 50 -6.42 9.48 -1.32
CA LEU A 50 -5.45 9.40 -0.23
C LEU A 50 -4.19 8.73 -0.72
N SER A 51 -3.05 9.16 -0.20
CA SER A 51 -1.77 8.52 -0.46
C SER A 51 -1.02 8.30 0.84
N HIS A 52 -0.30 7.19 0.88
CA HIS A 52 0.60 6.84 1.98
C HIS A 52 1.83 6.15 1.43
N SER A 53 2.99 6.50 1.97
CA SER A 53 4.25 5.89 1.56
C SER A 53 5.14 5.58 2.74
N PHE A 54 5.92 4.52 2.59
CA PHE A 54 6.98 4.15 3.51
C PHE A 54 8.17 3.59 2.72
N GLU A 55 9.32 3.57 3.38
CA GLU A 55 10.56 3.10 2.79
C GLU A 55 11.03 1.82 3.45
N LEU A 56 11.42 0.87 2.62
CA LEU A 56 11.96 -0.43 2.99
C LEU A 56 13.39 -0.60 2.48
N GLU A 57 14.24 -1.21 3.28
CA GLU A 57 15.57 -1.66 2.89
C GLU A 57 15.61 -3.20 2.86
N GLY A 58 16.05 -3.78 1.74
CA GLY A 58 16.17 -5.23 1.61
C GLY A 58 17.47 -5.74 2.22
N LYS A 59 17.41 -6.79 3.04
CA LYS A 59 18.55 -7.44 3.68
C LYS A 59 19.08 -8.65 2.92
N VAL A 60 18.17 -9.40 2.29
CA VAL A 60 18.46 -10.72 1.72
C VAL A 60 18.17 -10.70 0.22
N LYS A 61 19.07 -11.29 -0.58
CA LYS A 61 18.85 -11.50 -2.02
C LYS A 61 17.79 -12.57 -2.24
N GLY A 62 16.78 -12.29 -3.05
CA GLY A 62 15.75 -13.27 -3.39
C GLY A 62 14.49 -12.68 -4.00
N LEU A 63 13.64 -13.55 -4.55
CA LEU A 63 12.32 -13.18 -5.06
C LEU A 63 11.33 -13.09 -3.91
N PHE A 64 10.75 -11.90 -3.72
CA PHE A 64 9.69 -11.65 -2.77
C PHE A 64 8.34 -11.52 -3.49
N TYR A 65 7.35 -12.24 -2.98
CA TYR A 65 5.97 -12.15 -3.43
C TYR A 65 5.17 -11.45 -2.33
N GLY A 66 4.77 -10.21 -2.59
CA GLY A 66 4.02 -9.42 -1.61
C GLY A 66 2.52 -9.70 -1.69
N SER A 67 1.90 -9.96 -0.55
CA SER A 67 0.44 -10.02 -0.43
C SER A 67 -0.17 -8.62 -0.57
N PRO A 68 -1.45 -8.52 -0.98
CA PRO A 68 -2.19 -7.27 -0.95
C PRO A 68 -2.26 -6.65 0.45
N ALA A 69 -2.16 -5.31 0.51
CA ALA A 69 -2.53 -4.56 1.71
C ALA A 69 -4.05 -4.52 1.86
N VAL A 70 -4.50 -4.39 3.11
CA VAL A 70 -5.92 -4.36 3.48
C VAL A 70 -6.34 -2.93 3.80
N ILE A 71 -7.51 -2.54 3.29
CA ILE A 71 -8.10 -1.23 3.48
C ILE A 71 -9.47 -1.43 4.07
N THR A 72 -9.72 -0.86 5.23
CA THR A 72 -11.04 -0.87 5.86
C THR A 72 -11.62 0.52 5.97
N PHE A 73 -12.93 0.64 5.78
CA PHE A 73 -13.62 1.93 5.79
C PHE A 73 -15.11 1.78 6.06
N ARG A 74 -15.77 2.90 6.37
CA ARG A 74 -17.22 2.96 6.59
C ARG A 74 -17.89 3.89 5.60
N ILE A 75 -19.06 3.46 5.11
CA ILE A 75 -19.94 4.28 4.28
C ILE A 75 -21.25 4.48 5.05
N PRO A 76 -21.81 5.69 5.14
CA PRO A 76 -23.05 5.93 5.89
C PRO A 76 -24.25 5.05 5.50
N THR A 77 -24.26 4.52 4.28
CA THR A 77 -25.35 3.66 3.77
C THR A 77 -25.17 2.17 4.07
N LYS A 78 -23.99 1.75 4.55
CA LYS A 78 -23.68 0.36 4.87
C LYS A 78 -23.38 0.29 6.37
N SER A 79 -24.14 -0.52 7.10
CA SER A 79 -23.94 -0.70 8.55
C SER A 79 -22.70 -1.53 8.88
N ALA A 80 -22.21 -2.34 7.94
CA ALA A 80 -21.00 -3.13 8.08
C ALA A 80 -19.75 -2.34 7.70
N LEU A 81 -18.63 -2.66 8.36
CA LEU A 81 -17.30 -2.21 7.95
C LEU A 81 -16.99 -2.82 6.58
N GLN A 82 -16.54 -1.99 5.65
CA GLN A 82 -16.16 -2.41 4.31
C GLN A 82 -14.66 -2.70 4.28
N GLU A 83 -14.28 -3.73 3.55
CA GLU A 83 -12.90 -4.13 3.35
C GLU A 83 -12.60 -4.20 1.84
N ALA A 84 -11.40 -3.77 1.47
CA ALA A 84 -10.86 -3.83 0.12
C ALA A 84 -9.37 -4.17 0.17
N TYR A 85 -8.85 -4.63 -0.98
CA TYR A 85 -7.48 -5.11 -1.10
C TYR A 85 -6.73 -4.34 -2.18
N SER A 86 -5.43 -4.11 -1.97
CA SER A 86 -4.57 -3.56 -3.02
C SER A 86 -4.34 -4.53 -4.16
N THR A 87 -3.82 -4.02 -5.27
CA THR A 87 -3.23 -4.89 -6.27
C THR A 87 -2.08 -5.69 -5.64
N PRO A 88 -1.98 -7.02 -5.90
CA PRO A 88 -0.84 -7.81 -5.46
C PRO A 88 0.46 -7.26 -6.04
N ILE A 89 1.53 -7.31 -5.25
CA ILE A 89 2.85 -6.86 -5.70
C ILE A 89 3.42 -7.91 -6.67
N LEU A 90 3.84 -7.46 -7.86
CA LEU A 90 4.59 -8.32 -8.78
C LEU A 90 5.89 -8.81 -8.12
N PRO A 91 6.40 -10.00 -8.48
CA PRO A 91 7.56 -10.58 -7.82
C PRO A 91 8.74 -9.60 -7.81
N LEU A 92 9.16 -9.21 -6.62
CA LEU A 92 10.23 -8.26 -6.41
C LEU A 92 11.54 -9.02 -6.23
N ASP A 93 12.48 -8.82 -7.15
CA ASP A 93 13.83 -9.36 -7.01
C ASP A 93 14.66 -8.47 -6.08
N VAL A 94 14.74 -8.83 -4.81
CA VAL A 94 15.40 -8.07 -3.75
C VAL A 94 16.91 -8.11 -3.94
N LEU A 95 17.56 -6.94 -3.98
CA LEU A 95 19.02 -6.79 -4.15
C LEU A 95 19.60 -7.40 -5.44
N ALA A 96 18.79 -7.52 -6.50
CA ALA A 96 19.26 -7.91 -7.82
C ALA A 96 20.41 -7.01 -8.30
N GLU A 97 21.51 -7.61 -8.76
CA GLU A 97 22.63 -6.87 -9.36
C GLU A 97 22.16 -6.27 -10.69
N ARG A 98 21.89 -4.96 -10.71
CA ARG A 98 21.50 -4.22 -11.92
C ARG A 98 22.49 -3.12 -12.26
N PRO A 99 22.62 -2.76 -13.56
CA PRO A 99 23.55 -1.73 -14.00
C PRO A 99 23.33 -0.40 -13.25
N PRO A 100 24.40 0.38 -12.99
CA PRO A 100 24.38 1.57 -12.14
C PRO A 100 23.45 2.70 -12.62
N GLU A 101 22.90 2.60 -13.84
CA GLU A 101 21.99 3.57 -14.45
C GLU A 101 20.54 3.48 -13.93
N LYS A 102 20.16 2.38 -13.22
CA LYS A 102 18.77 2.09 -12.79
C LYS A 102 18.53 2.13 -11.27
N LYS A 103 19.40 2.82 -10.51
CA LYS A 103 19.33 2.82 -9.02
C LYS A 103 18.04 3.40 -8.42
N PHE A 104 17.29 4.21 -9.17
CA PHE A 104 16.04 4.85 -8.72
C PHE A 104 14.76 4.08 -9.05
N GLU A 105 14.81 2.90 -9.68
CA GLU A 105 13.61 2.16 -10.12
C GLU A 105 12.87 1.41 -8.99
N TRP A 106 13.33 1.46 -7.73
CA TRP A 106 12.68 0.77 -6.61
C TRP A 106 11.46 1.51 -6.05
N VAL A 107 10.67 2.16 -6.90
CA VAL A 107 9.35 2.67 -6.50
C VAL A 107 8.33 1.60 -6.84
N SER A 108 7.91 0.85 -5.83
CA SER A 108 6.77 -0.06 -5.95
C SER A 108 5.51 0.78 -5.80
N PHE A 109 4.87 1.06 -6.95
CA PHE A 109 3.60 1.78 -6.99
C PHE A 109 2.44 0.79 -6.86
N LEU A 110 1.65 0.94 -5.81
CA LEU A 110 0.47 0.13 -5.55
C LEU A 110 -0.77 1.02 -5.55
N LEU A 111 -1.68 0.72 -6.46
CA LEU A 111 -2.91 1.47 -6.66
C LEU A 111 -4.08 0.64 -6.16
N ILE A 112 -4.86 1.21 -5.27
CA ILE A 112 -6.09 0.65 -4.75
C ILE A 112 -7.26 1.44 -5.35
N PHE A 113 -8.08 0.74 -6.12
CA PHE A 113 -9.39 1.22 -6.54
C PHE A 113 -10.46 0.65 -5.60
N LEU A 114 -11.18 1.53 -4.91
CA LEU A 114 -12.33 1.15 -4.09
C LEU A 114 -13.61 1.19 -4.95
N GLU A 115 -13.89 0.12 -5.70
CA GLU A 115 -15.19 -0.15 -6.35
C GLU A 115 -16.03 -1.06 -5.42
N ILE A 116 -17.05 -0.54 -4.71
CA ILE A 116 -17.99 -1.38 -3.90
C ILE A 116 -19.47 -0.99 -3.95
#